data_AF-A0A134CJB8-F1
#
_entry.id   AF-A0A134CJB8-F1
#
_cell.length_a   1.000
_cell.length_b   1.000
_cell.length_c   1.000
_cell.angle_alpha   90.00
_cell.angle_beta   90.00
_cell.angle_gamma   90.00
#
_symmetry.space_group_name_H-M   'P 1'
#
loop_
_entity.id
_entity.type
_entity.pdbx_description
1 polymer ?
#
loop_
_entity_poly.entity_id
_entity_poly.type
_entity_poly.pdbx_seq_one_letter_code
_entity_poly.pdbx_strand_id
1 'polypeptide(L)'
;ATQGQIQDVENAVDEKLKKTNEGFDILVGEDTADNRANVALGKNNKETVEFAAGNSLDVTLDKDNKKVIYSLKDDIKVGKAGQDGKNGKIAVNGKDGETVTIDGKDGKIESKAKDGTTVTVNGKDGTIGAQGPKGADGKDGASVTINGKDGTTIINGSTDENGKKNTITLNGKDGTMGVDGKDGNGVTLNGQDGSIGIKGKDGTNKVQITTKDGKVGVDGKDGDTRLVVKEGTKTHELATMNDGMQFDGDNSGTVNKLKLNQKLTVTGGITDNAKLSQDNNIGVIADGTSTLTLRLAKAIKGLDSITFGAGDTAMKIDGATKTISNVSKITGLTNTTLPTDLKDLKADQAASQGQLRALAEK
;
A
#
# COMPACT_ATOMS: atom_id res chain seq x y z
N ALA A 1 13.34 -94.90 -63.88
CA ALA A 1 13.95 -95.00 -62.55
C ALA A 1 13.56 -96.35 -61.95
N THR A 2 14.43 -96.97 -61.15
CA THR A 2 14.07 -98.17 -60.37
C THR A 2 13.19 -97.75 -59.18
N GLN A 3 12.41 -98.68 -58.63
CA GLN A 3 11.54 -98.39 -57.47
C GLN A 3 12.34 -97.90 -56.25
N GLY A 4 13.57 -98.41 -56.05
CA GLY A 4 14.49 -97.91 -55.03
C GLY A 4 14.98 -96.47 -55.27
N GLN A 5 15.29 -96.11 -56.52
CA GLN A 5 15.70 -94.73 -56.86
C GLN A 5 14.56 -93.72 -56.65
N ILE A 6 13.30 -94.13 -56.82
CA ILE A 6 12.14 -93.28 -56.54
C ILE A 6 11.96 -93.11 -55.03
N GLN A 7 12.06 -94.18 -54.24
CA GLN A 7 11.97 -94.12 -52.79
C GLN A 7 13.08 -93.27 -52.16
N ASP A 8 14.31 -93.34 -52.67
CA ASP A 8 15.42 -92.52 -52.18
C ASP A 8 15.17 -91.02 -52.43
N VAL A 9 14.56 -90.68 -53.57
CA VAL A 9 14.15 -89.31 -53.88
C VAL A 9 12.99 -88.87 -52.98
N GLU A 10 11.98 -89.71 -52.76
CA GLU A 10 10.86 -89.41 -51.86
C GLU A 10 11.34 -89.16 -50.42
N ASN A 11 12.18 -90.04 -49.88
CA ASN A 11 12.75 -89.87 -48.53
C ASN A 11 13.60 -88.59 -48.42
N ALA A 12 14.44 -88.31 -49.43
CA ALA A 12 15.26 -87.11 -49.44
C ALA A 12 14.43 -85.82 -49.56
N VAL A 13 13.30 -85.88 -50.26
CA VAL A 13 12.34 -84.77 -50.37
C VAL A 13 11.60 -84.59 -49.06
N ASP A 14 11.12 -85.66 -48.43
CA ASP A 14 10.41 -85.62 -47.14
C ASP A 14 11.30 -85.10 -46.01
N GLU A 15 12.57 -85.51 -45.95
CA GLU A 15 13.50 -85.01 -44.92
C GLU A 15 13.80 -83.51 -45.09
N LYS A 16 13.97 -83.05 -46.35
CA LYS A 16 14.17 -81.63 -46.65
C LYS A 16 12.91 -80.81 -46.41
N LEU A 17 11.73 -81.34 -46.74
CA LEU A 17 10.45 -80.70 -46.45
C LEU A 17 10.20 -80.63 -44.95
N LYS A 18 10.52 -81.69 -44.20
CA LYS A 18 10.45 -81.69 -42.73
C LYS A 18 11.31 -80.60 -42.11
N LYS A 19 12.59 -80.52 -42.47
CA LYS A 19 13.51 -79.46 -42.02
C LYS A 19 13.06 -78.06 -42.44
N THR A 20 12.47 -77.92 -43.62
CA THR A 20 11.90 -76.63 -44.06
C THR A 20 10.64 -76.26 -43.27
N ASN A 21 9.83 -77.26 -42.89
CA ASN A 21 8.58 -77.10 -42.17
C ASN A 21 8.78 -76.91 -40.65
N GLU A 22 9.96 -77.22 -40.11
CA GLU A 22 10.37 -76.87 -38.73
C GLU A 22 10.35 -75.35 -38.48
N GLY A 23 10.36 -74.55 -39.55
CA GLY A 23 10.11 -73.12 -39.49
C GLY A 23 11.26 -72.30 -38.92
N PHE A 24 10.95 -71.25 -38.18
CA PHE A 24 11.96 -70.40 -37.55
C PHE A 24 11.49 -69.87 -36.19
N ASP A 25 12.45 -69.67 -35.28
CA ASP A 25 12.14 -69.10 -33.97
C ASP A 25 12.16 -67.56 -34.00
N ILE A 26 11.27 -66.98 -33.20
CA ILE A 26 11.21 -65.56 -32.87
C ILE A 26 11.54 -65.43 -31.39
N LEU A 27 12.44 -64.51 -31.08
CA LEU A 27 12.86 -64.19 -29.73
C LEU A 27 12.67 -62.70 -29.47
N VAL A 28 12.11 -62.33 -28.31
CA VAL A 28 11.96 -60.94 -27.88
C VAL A 28 12.78 -60.67 -26.62
N GLY A 29 13.82 -59.84 -26.72
CA GLY A 29 14.65 -59.49 -25.57
C GLY A 29 15.67 -60.58 -25.20
N GLU A 30 15.79 -60.91 -23.92
CA GLU A 30 16.71 -61.94 -23.42
C GLU A 30 16.29 -63.35 -23.86
N ASP A 31 17.25 -64.24 -24.15
CA ASP A 31 17.01 -65.61 -24.63
C ASP A 31 16.55 -66.54 -23.50
N THR A 32 15.25 -66.50 -23.23
CA THR A 32 14.57 -67.38 -22.30
C THR A 32 13.44 -68.12 -23.02
N ALA A 33 13.00 -69.25 -22.47
CA ALA A 33 11.88 -70.01 -23.04
C ALA A 33 10.59 -69.17 -23.13
N ASP A 34 10.36 -68.28 -22.16
CA ASP A 34 9.16 -67.41 -22.11
C ASP A 34 9.16 -66.32 -23.20
N ASN A 35 10.33 -65.97 -23.71
CA ASN A 35 10.51 -64.93 -24.72
C ASN A 35 10.62 -65.49 -26.15
N ARG A 36 10.58 -66.83 -26.30
CA ARG A 36 10.78 -67.53 -27.58
C ARG A 36 9.49 -68.18 -28.07
N ALA A 37 9.21 -68.04 -29.36
CA ALA A 37 8.15 -68.76 -30.05
C ALA A 37 8.64 -69.27 -31.40
N ASN A 38 8.31 -70.52 -31.76
CA ASN A 38 8.57 -71.06 -33.10
C ASN A 38 7.40 -70.70 -34.04
N VAL A 39 7.74 -70.28 -35.26
CA VAL A 39 6.79 -70.07 -36.36
C VAL A 39 6.95 -71.20 -37.36
N ALA A 40 6.03 -72.15 -37.35
CA ALA A 40 6.09 -73.33 -38.20
C ALA A 40 5.76 -73.00 -39.67
N LEU A 41 6.44 -73.67 -40.60
CA LEU A 41 6.20 -73.52 -42.05
C LEU A 41 5.50 -74.76 -42.63
N GLY A 42 4.90 -74.62 -43.80
CA GLY A 42 4.28 -75.73 -44.54
C GLY A 42 2.89 -76.18 -44.05
N LYS A 43 2.33 -75.55 -43.01
CA LYS A 43 0.93 -75.77 -42.60
C LYS A 43 -0.04 -75.15 -43.62
N ASN A 44 -1.22 -75.76 -43.81
CA ASN A 44 -2.29 -75.22 -44.66
C ASN A 44 -2.77 -73.84 -44.16
N ASN A 45 -2.87 -73.69 -42.83
CA ASN A 45 -3.07 -72.40 -42.18
C ASN A 45 -1.71 -71.84 -41.78
N LYS A 46 -1.30 -70.75 -42.45
CA LYS A 46 -0.02 -70.09 -42.18
C LYS A 46 -0.05 -69.45 -40.79
N GLU A 47 1.03 -69.64 -40.03
CA GLU A 47 1.24 -68.87 -38.82
C GLU A 47 1.63 -67.43 -39.16
N THR A 48 1.29 -66.49 -38.28
CA THR A 48 1.52 -65.06 -38.48
C THR A 48 2.28 -64.48 -37.31
N VAL A 49 3.25 -63.62 -37.63
CA VAL A 49 3.92 -62.79 -36.65
C VAL A 49 3.16 -61.46 -36.56
N GLU A 50 2.59 -61.18 -35.40
CA GLU A 50 1.93 -59.90 -35.14
C GLU A 50 2.92 -58.89 -34.56
N PHE A 51 3.02 -57.72 -35.18
CA PHE A 51 3.74 -56.57 -34.64
C PHE A 51 2.75 -55.67 -33.88
N ALA A 52 2.40 -56.08 -32.67
CA ALA A 52 1.50 -55.31 -31.83
C ALA A 52 2.19 -54.08 -31.24
N ALA A 53 1.46 -52.96 -31.15
CA ALA A 53 1.96 -51.71 -30.57
C ALA A 53 1.33 -51.46 -29.18
N GLY A 54 2.13 -50.96 -28.24
CA GLY A 54 1.64 -50.52 -26.94
C GLY A 54 0.81 -49.23 -27.02
N ASN A 55 0.36 -48.73 -25.86
CA ASN A 55 -0.59 -47.60 -25.82
C ASN A 55 -0.16 -46.34 -26.58
N SER A 56 1.14 -46.04 -26.67
CA SER A 56 1.68 -44.77 -27.20
C SER A 56 2.44 -44.90 -28.52
N LEU A 57 2.51 -46.11 -29.06
CA LEU A 57 3.14 -46.41 -30.33
C LEU A 57 2.05 -46.87 -31.30
N ASP A 58 2.18 -46.48 -32.57
CA ASP A 58 1.42 -47.02 -33.68
C ASP A 58 2.32 -47.85 -34.58
N VAL A 59 1.74 -48.92 -35.12
CA VAL A 59 2.37 -49.81 -36.08
C VAL A 59 1.47 -49.95 -37.29
N THR A 60 2.02 -49.73 -38.48
CA THR A 60 1.33 -49.95 -39.75
C THR A 60 2.17 -50.80 -40.69
N LEU A 61 1.51 -51.52 -41.60
CA LEU A 61 2.17 -52.36 -42.61
C LEU A 61 1.91 -51.76 -43.99
N ASP A 62 2.99 -51.28 -44.62
CA ASP A 62 3.01 -51.01 -46.06
C ASP A 62 3.15 -52.35 -46.78
N LYS A 63 2.01 -52.86 -47.26
CA LYS A 63 1.92 -54.17 -47.89
C LYS A 63 2.65 -54.23 -49.24
N ASP A 64 2.78 -53.12 -49.95
CA ASP A 64 3.37 -53.11 -51.28
C ASP A 64 4.88 -53.24 -51.15
N ASN A 65 5.47 -52.41 -50.27
CA ASN A 65 6.91 -52.37 -50.03
C ASN A 65 7.39 -53.37 -48.97
N LYS A 66 6.47 -54.11 -48.33
CA LYS A 66 6.76 -55.09 -47.26
C LYS A 66 7.49 -54.45 -46.08
N LYS A 67 7.08 -53.23 -45.69
CA LYS A 67 7.68 -52.45 -44.59
C LYS A 67 6.74 -52.33 -43.40
N VAL A 68 7.26 -52.54 -42.21
CA VAL A 68 6.59 -52.19 -40.95
C VAL A 68 7.04 -50.77 -40.57
N ILE A 69 6.09 -49.87 -40.34
CA ILE A 69 6.35 -48.48 -39.98
C ILE A 69 5.91 -48.27 -38.53
N TYR A 70 6.83 -47.76 -37.73
CA TYR A 70 6.58 -47.38 -36.34
C TYR A 70 6.46 -45.85 -36.25
N SER A 71 5.41 -45.37 -35.60
CA SER A 71 5.22 -43.96 -35.32
C SER A 71 4.74 -43.74 -33.89
N LEU A 72 5.03 -42.56 -33.35
CA LEU A 72 4.39 -42.10 -32.13
C LEU A 72 2.94 -41.72 -32.43
N LYS A 73 2.03 -42.01 -31.50
CA LYS A 73 0.67 -41.47 -31.53
C LYS A 73 0.70 -39.96 -31.28
N ASP A 74 -0.34 -39.26 -31.72
CA ASP A 74 -0.55 -37.85 -31.38
C ASP A 74 -0.64 -37.66 -29.85
N ASP A 75 -1.37 -38.56 -29.18
CA ASP A 75 -1.47 -38.60 -27.72
C ASP A 75 -0.51 -39.64 -27.12
N ILE A 76 0.54 -39.16 -26.45
CA ILE A 76 1.48 -40.03 -25.72
C ILE A 76 1.04 -40.19 -24.26
N LYS A 77 0.65 -41.41 -23.90
CA LYS A 77 0.29 -41.78 -22.53
C LYS A 77 1.47 -42.50 -21.87
N VAL A 78 1.97 -41.95 -20.77
CA VAL A 78 3.05 -42.56 -19.98
C VAL A 78 2.50 -43.01 -18.64
N GLY A 79 2.76 -44.26 -18.27
CA GLY A 79 2.17 -44.90 -17.09
C GLY A 79 0.82 -45.57 -17.36
N LYS A 80 0.24 -46.16 -16.31
CA LYS A 80 -1.06 -46.85 -16.35
C LYS A 80 -1.95 -46.30 -15.24
N ALA A 81 -3.21 -46.00 -15.54
CA ALA A 81 -4.18 -45.56 -14.55
C ALA A 81 -4.71 -46.74 -13.68
N GLY A 82 -5.25 -46.43 -12.50
CA GLY A 82 -5.87 -47.39 -11.58
C GLY A 82 -5.05 -47.64 -10.31
N GLN A 83 -5.63 -48.35 -9.33
CA GLN A 83 -4.98 -48.64 -8.04
C GLN A 83 -3.65 -49.42 -8.21
N ASP A 84 -3.58 -50.32 -9.20
CA ASP A 84 -2.37 -51.08 -9.56
C ASP A 84 -1.55 -50.41 -10.69
N GLY A 85 -1.94 -49.19 -11.07
CA GLY A 85 -1.28 -48.41 -12.10
C GLY A 85 0.09 -47.92 -11.66
N LYS A 86 1.09 -47.94 -12.55
CA LYS A 86 2.39 -47.32 -12.31
C LYS A 86 2.38 -45.89 -12.84
N ASN A 87 2.89 -44.95 -12.03
CA ASN A 87 2.98 -43.54 -12.42
C ASN A 87 3.85 -43.37 -13.66
N GLY A 88 3.39 -42.52 -14.58
CA GLY A 88 4.21 -42.08 -15.70
C GLY A 88 5.31 -41.13 -15.23
N LYS A 89 6.49 -41.26 -15.82
CA LYS A 89 7.60 -40.33 -15.62
C LYS A 89 8.23 -39.99 -16.95
N ILE A 90 8.39 -38.70 -17.21
CA ILE A 90 9.15 -38.18 -18.35
C ILE A 90 10.33 -37.41 -17.79
N ALA A 91 11.52 -37.66 -18.34
CA ALA A 91 12.72 -36.91 -18.03
C ALA A 91 13.40 -36.50 -19.34
N VAL A 92 13.64 -35.21 -19.50
CA VAL A 92 14.45 -34.64 -20.59
C VAL A 92 15.75 -34.18 -19.96
N ASN A 93 16.85 -34.82 -20.33
CA ASN A 93 18.18 -34.52 -19.80
C ASN A 93 18.90 -33.57 -20.76
N GLY A 94 19.33 -32.44 -20.25
CA GLY A 94 20.29 -31.54 -20.88
C GLY A 94 21.72 -31.94 -20.58
N LYS A 95 22.66 -31.16 -21.12
CA LYS A 95 24.08 -31.30 -20.81
C LYS A 95 24.32 -30.89 -19.34
N ASP A 96 25.41 -31.37 -18.74
CA ASP A 96 25.91 -30.88 -17.45
C ASP A 96 24.88 -30.95 -16.28
N GLY A 97 23.98 -31.93 -16.31
CA GLY A 97 23.03 -32.19 -15.22
C GLY A 97 21.74 -31.35 -15.27
N GLU A 98 21.54 -30.55 -16.32
CA GLU A 98 20.27 -29.88 -16.57
C GLU A 98 19.16 -30.90 -16.83
N THR A 99 17.98 -30.69 -16.26
CA THR A 99 16.86 -31.64 -16.41
C THR A 99 15.51 -30.94 -16.38
N VAL A 100 14.56 -31.49 -17.12
CA VAL A 100 13.12 -31.24 -16.94
C VAL A 100 12.44 -32.58 -16.68
N THR A 101 11.68 -32.67 -15.59
CA THR A 101 10.95 -33.87 -15.21
C THR A 101 9.46 -33.61 -15.06
N ILE A 102 8.66 -34.59 -15.44
CA ILE A 102 7.22 -34.63 -15.22
C ILE A 102 6.92 -35.94 -14.50
N ASP A 103 6.38 -35.86 -13.28
CA ASP A 103 6.02 -37.00 -12.45
C ASP A 103 4.49 -37.09 -12.30
N GLY A 104 3.91 -38.16 -12.83
CA GLY A 104 2.48 -38.43 -12.75
C GLY A 104 1.97 -38.74 -11.33
N LYS A 105 2.85 -39.01 -10.36
CA LYS A 105 2.46 -39.28 -8.97
C LYS A 105 1.70 -38.11 -8.35
N ASP A 106 2.29 -36.92 -8.42
CA ASP A 106 1.80 -35.70 -7.77
C ASP A 106 1.56 -34.56 -8.79
N GLY A 107 1.66 -34.86 -10.10
CA GLY A 107 1.63 -33.85 -11.16
C GLY A 107 2.79 -32.86 -11.04
N LYS A 108 3.93 -33.31 -10.50
CA LYS A 108 5.10 -32.46 -10.27
C LYS A 108 5.82 -32.23 -11.60
N ILE A 109 6.04 -30.98 -11.94
CA ILE A 109 6.92 -30.56 -13.04
C ILE A 109 8.10 -29.85 -12.41
N GLU A 110 9.33 -30.25 -12.73
CA GLU A 110 10.53 -29.65 -12.16
C GLU A 110 11.58 -29.44 -13.25
N SER A 111 12.06 -28.21 -13.37
CA SER A 111 13.27 -27.89 -14.11
C SER A 111 14.42 -27.58 -13.15
N LYS A 112 15.61 -28.06 -13.47
CA LYS A 112 16.85 -27.72 -12.77
C LYS A 112 17.91 -27.32 -13.78
N ALA A 113 18.47 -26.13 -13.61
CA ALA A 113 19.61 -25.64 -14.37
C ALA A 113 20.91 -25.92 -13.62
N LYS A 114 22.03 -25.90 -14.35
CA LYS A 114 23.38 -26.17 -13.81
C LYS A 114 23.79 -25.23 -12.67
N ASP A 115 23.35 -23.99 -12.71
CA ASP A 115 23.65 -22.98 -11.69
C ASP A 115 22.85 -23.15 -10.39
N GLY A 116 21.94 -24.14 -10.34
CA GLY A 116 21.05 -24.37 -9.21
C GLY A 116 19.72 -23.64 -9.29
N THR A 117 19.46 -22.90 -10.39
CA THR A 117 18.13 -22.34 -10.65
C THR A 117 17.12 -23.48 -10.82
N THR A 118 15.97 -23.34 -10.18
CA THR A 118 14.88 -24.32 -10.31
C THR A 118 13.54 -23.64 -10.55
N VAL A 119 12.68 -24.30 -11.34
CA VAL A 119 11.25 -23.98 -11.42
C VAL A 119 10.49 -25.25 -11.13
N THR A 120 9.53 -25.17 -10.22
CA THR A 120 8.69 -26.30 -9.81
C THR A 120 7.23 -25.93 -9.89
N VAL A 121 6.43 -26.82 -10.47
CA VAL A 121 4.97 -26.85 -10.31
C VAL A 121 4.64 -28.12 -9.56
N ASN A 122 3.86 -28.03 -8.50
CA ASN A 122 3.38 -29.19 -7.75
C ASN A 122 1.86 -29.21 -7.84
N GLY A 123 1.34 -30.08 -8.72
CA GLY A 123 -0.11 -30.21 -8.96
C GLY A 123 -0.89 -30.64 -7.72
N LYS A 124 -0.32 -31.54 -6.90
CA LYS A 124 -0.94 -32.01 -5.66
C LYS A 124 -1.19 -30.87 -4.67
N ASP A 125 -0.19 -30.02 -4.47
CA ASP A 125 -0.25 -28.95 -3.48
C ASP A 125 -0.79 -27.63 -4.06
N GLY A 126 -0.94 -27.55 -5.40
CA GLY A 126 -1.35 -26.32 -6.09
C GLY A 126 -0.32 -25.20 -5.97
N THR A 127 0.96 -25.55 -5.89
CA THR A 127 2.05 -24.59 -5.68
C THR A 127 2.93 -24.45 -6.92
N ILE A 128 3.43 -23.23 -7.12
CA ILE A 128 4.43 -22.91 -8.15
C ILE A 128 5.58 -22.20 -7.45
N GLY A 129 6.80 -22.64 -7.72
CA GLY A 129 8.00 -22.08 -7.14
C GLY A 129 9.07 -21.83 -8.19
N ALA A 130 9.79 -20.72 -8.06
CA ALA A 130 11.05 -20.50 -8.74
C ALA A 130 12.10 -20.10 -7.71
N GLN A 131 13.28 -20.68 -7.79
CA GLN A 131 14.41 -20.37 -6.92
C GLN A 131 15.63 -20.11 -7.81
N GLY A 132 16.19 -18.91 -7.71
CA GLY A 132 17.45 -18.56 -8.36
C GLY A 132 18.65 -19.28 -7.75
N PRO A 133 19.83 -19.17 -8.37
CA PRO A 133 21.04 -19.82 -7.90
C PRO A 133 21.44 -19.28 -6.52
N LYS A 134 22.23 -20.06 -5.78
CA LYS A 134 22.82 -19.56 -4.53
C LYS A 134 23.78 -18.40 -4.83
N GLY A 135 23.86 -17.44 -3.91
CA GLY A 135 24.85 -16.37 -3.95
C GLY A 135 26.28 -16.90 -3.84
N ALA A 136 27.27 -16.06 -4.10
CA ALA A 136 28.68 -16.41 -3.93
C ALA A 136 29.04 -16.78 -2.48
N ASP A 137 28.24 -16.30 -1.53
CA ASP A 137 28.30 -16.61 -0.09
C ASP A 137 27.62 -17.95 0.28
N GLY A 138 27.08 -18.67 -0.71
CA GLY A 138 26.34 -19.93 -0.53
C GLY A 138 24.94 -19.77 0.04
N LYS A 139 24.44 -18.53 0.22
CA LYS A 139 23.08 -18.28 0.69
C LYS A 139 22.07 -18.37 -0.44
N ASP A 140 20.81 -18.58 -0.10
CA ASP A 140 19.75 -18.73 -1.09
C ASP A 140 19.55 -17.45 -1.91
N GLY A 141 19.47 -17.59 -3.23
CA GLY A 141 19.12 -16.51 -4.14
C GLY A 141 17.66 -16.08 -4.03
N ALA A 142 17.25 -15.15 -4.88
CA ALA A 142 15.87 -14.70 -4.95
C ALA A 142 14.92 -15.86 -5.31
N SER A 143 13.69 -15.80 -4.80
CA SER A 143 12.66 -16.78 -5.10
C SER A 143 11.28 -16.17 -5.19
N VAL A 144 10.41 -16.88 -5.90
CA VAL A 144 8.97 -16.62 -5.98
C VAL A 144 8.26 -17.90 -5.64
N THR A 145 7.25 -17.82 -4.78
CA THR A 145 6.36 -18.94 -4.46
C THR A 145 4.93 -18.46 -4.55
N ILE A 146 4.11 -19.22 -5.27
CA ILE A 146 2.67 -19.04 -5.37
C ILE A 146 2.04 -20.30 -4.77
N ASN A 147 1.10 -20.10 -3.85
CA ASN A 147 0.32 -21.17 -3.26
C ASN A 147 -1.15 -20.91 -3.57
N GLY A 148 -1.67 -21.65 -4.57
CA GLY A 148 -3.05 -21.54 -5.02
C GLY A 148 -4.07 -22.04 -3.99
N LYS A 149 -3.66 -22.92 -3.06
CA LYS A 149 -4.53 -23.39 -1.97
C LYS A 149 -4.83 -22.27 -0.97
N ASP A 150 -3.82 -21.49 -0.61
CA ASP A 150 -3.95 -20.42 0.38
C ASP A 150 -4.18 -19.04 -0.28
N GLY A 151 -4.08 -18.94 -1.60
CA GLY A 151 -4.18 -17.68 -2.33
C GLY A 151 -3.03 -16.71 -1.99
N THR A 152 -1.84 -17.24 -1.72
CA THR A 152 -0.69 -16.45 -1.30
C THR A 152 0.40 -16.43 -2.37
N THR A 153 1.09 -15.30 -2.49
CA THR A 153 2.31 -15.15 -3.29
C THR A 153 3.37 -14.50 -2.42
N ILE A 154 4.56 -15.10 -2.39
CA ILE A 154 5.71 -14.60 -1.66
C ILE A 154 6.86 -14.42 -2.64
N ILE A 155 7.43 -13.23 -2.67
CA ILE A 155 8.66 -12.93 -3.40
C ILE A 155 9.74 -12.64 -2.36
N ASN A 156 10.78 -13.45 -2.35
CA ASN A 156 11.96 -13.21 -1.54
C ASN A 156 13.09 -12.68 -2.42
N GLY A 157 13.72 -11.58 -2.02
CA GLY A 157 15.02 -11.22 -2.54
C GLY A 157 16.08 -12.24 -2.12
N SER A 158 17.28 -12.13 -2.71
CA SER A 158 18.43 -12.92 -2.26
C SER A 158 18.72 -12.67 -0.79
N THR A 159 19.14 -13.74 -0.11
CA THR A 159 19.55 -13.69 1.29
C THR A 159 20.94 -13.07 1.40
N ASP A 160 21.12 -12.15 2.33
CA ASP A 160 22.42 -11.53 2.61
C ASP A 160 23.30 -12.38 3.54
N GLU A 161 24.54 -11.91 3.74
CA GLU A 161 25.53 -12.55 4.61
C GLU A 161 24.99 -12.80 6.05
N ASN A 162 24.11 -11.92 6.53
CA ASN A 162 23.49 -11.97 7.85
C ASN A 162 22.21 -12.82 7.89
N GLY A 163 21.85 -13.49 6.79
CA GLY A 163 20.65 -14.32 6.70
C GLY A 163 19.35 -13.54 6.52
N LYS A 164 19.43 -12.25 6.16
CA LYS A 164 18.27 -11.37 6.00
C LYS A 164 17.97 -11.16 4.52
N LYS A 165 16.71 -10.88 4.21
CA LYS A 165 16.24 -10.60 2.85
C LYS A 165 15.05 -9.67 2.87
N ASN A 166 14.81 -9.02 1.75
CA ASN A 166 13.54 -8.31 1.55
C ASN A 166 12.48 -9.32 1.09
N THR A 167 11.27 -9.17 1.59
CA THR A 167 10.15 -10.03 1.22
C THR A 167 8.96 -9.17 0.81
N ILE A 168 8.27 -9.59 -0.25
CA ILE A 168 6.96 -9.07 -0.65
C ILE A 168 5.96 -10.21 -0.47
N THR A 169 4.87 -9.94 0.23
CA THR A 169 3.82 -10.93 0.51
C THR A 169 2.48 -10.40 0.02
N LEU A 170 1.78 -11.22 -0.75
CA LEU A 170 0.38 -11.03 -1.11
C LEU A 170 -0.41 -12.17 -0.49
N ASN A 171 -1.48 -11.85 0.22
CA ASN A 171 -2.34 -12.83 0.86
C ASN A 171 -3.80 -12.52 0.51
N GLY A 172 -4.31 -13.24 -0.49
CA GLY A 172 -5.68 -13.10 -0.97
C GLY A 172 -6.72 -13.59 0.04
N LYS A 173 -6.36 -14.56 0.90
CA LYS A 173 -7.24 -15.05 1.97
C LYS A 173 -7.56 -13.96 3.00
N ASP A 174 -6.54 -13.20 3.40
CA ASP A 174 -6.69 -12.15 4.42
C ASP A 174 -6.85 -10.75 3.81
N GLY A 175 -6.85 -10.61 2.47
CA GLY A 175 -6.94 -9.32 1.79
C GLY A 175 -5.77 -8.38 2.14
N THR A 176 -4.59 -8.93 2.42
CA THR A 176 -3.41 -8.15 2.84
C THR A 176 -2.29 -8.22 1.81
N MET A 177 -1.51 -7.13 1.75
CA MET A 177 -0.28 -7.06 0.99
C MET A 177 0.78 -6.40 1.88
N GLY A 178 2.03 -6.83 1.79
CA GLY A 178 3.09 -6.19 2.55
C GLY A 178 4.47 -6.34 1.94
N VAL A 179 5.33 -5.43 2.36
CA VAL A 179 6.77 -5.49 2.13
C VAL A 179 7.46 -5.51 3.49
N ASP A 180 8.35 -6.47 3.68
CA ASP A 180 9.22 -6.56 4.84
C ASP A 180 10.65 -6.33 4.35
N GLY A 181 11.22 -5.21 4.75
CA GLY A 181 12.61 -4.87 4.48
C GLY A 181 13.54 -5.66 5.41
N LYS A 182 14.65 -6.15 4.87
CA LYS A 182 15.68 -6.90 5.60
C LYS A 182 16.17 -6.18 6.87
N ASP A 183 16.10 -4.86 6.87
CA ASP A 183 16.58 -4.00 7.96
C ASP A 183 15.52 -3.71 9.04
N GLY A 184 14.35 -4.35 8.97
CA GLY A 184 13.27 -4.25 9.96
C GLY A 184 12.21 -3.18 9.67
N ASN A 185 12.33 -2.49 8.53
CA ASN A 185 11.30 -1.62 7.97
C ASN A 185 10.18 -2.46 7.34
N GLY A 186 8.95 -1.96 7.31
CA GLY A 186 7.90 -2.61 6.54
C GLY A 186 6.68 -1.73 6.29
N VAL A 187 5.94 -2.07 5.24
CA VAL A 187 4.65 -1.47 4.92
C VAL A 187 3.65 -2.58 4.69
N THR A 188 2.45 -2.45 5.23
CA THR A 188 1.33 -3.39 5.03
C THR A 188 0.11 -2.63 4.57
N LEU A 189 -0.59 -3.13 3.56
CA LEU A 189 -1.93 -2.71 3.18
C LEU A 189 -2.89 -3.78 3.66
N ASN A 190 -3.97 -3.38 4.33
CA ASN A 190 -5.00 -4.28 4.81
C ASN A 190 -6.36 -3.89 4.22
N GLY A 191 -6.87 -4.73 3.31
CA GLY A 191 -8.16 -4.52 2.67
C GLY A 191 -9.35 -4.77 3.58
N GLN A 192 -9.19 -5.47 4.71
CA GLN A 192 -10.29 -5.77 5.64
C GLN A 192 -10.73 -4.53 6.43
N ASP A 193 -9.79 -3.66 6.80
CA ASP A 193 -10.05 -2.44 7.58
C ASP A 193 -9.64 -1.15 6.85
N GLY A 194 -9.18 -1.27 5.60
CA GLY A 194 -8.74 -0.13 4.77
C GLY A 194 -7.50 0.58 5.31
N SER A 195 -6.71 -0.06 6.18
CA SER A 195 -5.55 0.56 6.81
C SER A 195 -4.26 0.37 6.01
N ILE A 196 -3.37 1.35 6.15
CA ILE A 196 -1.97 1.27 5.72
C ILE A 196 -1.11 1.29 6.98
N GLY A 197 -0.44 0.18 7.24
CA GLY A 197 0.51 0.03 8.32
C GLY A 197 1.93 0.36 7.88
N ILE A 198 2.64 1.19 8.65
CA ILE A 198 4.02 1.58 8.39
C ILE A 198 4.84 1.28 9.64
N LYS A 199 5.91 0.51 9.51
CA LYS A 199 6.87 0.22 10.56
C LYS A 199 8.25 0.72 10.11
N GLY A 200 8.74 1.76 10.78
CA GLY A 200 10.14 2.18 10.64
C GLY A 200 11.08 1.23 11.39
N LYS A 201 12.34 1.19 10.96
CA LYS A 201 13.43 0.41 11.56
C LYS A 201 13.54 0.67 13.06
N ASP A 202 13.53 1.95 13.41
CA ASP A 202 13.69 2.45 14.79
C ASP A 202 12.34 2.81 15.44
N GLY A 203 11.23 2.61 14.74
CA GLY A 203 9.90 2.89 15.26
C GLY A 203 9.53 1.88 16.34
N THR A 204 9.36 2.34 17.58
CA THR A 204 8.91 1.49 18.69
C THR A 204 7.51 0.93 18.44
N ASN A 205 6.64 1.74 17.80
CA ASN A 205 5.28 1.37 17.43
C ASN A 205 5.09 1.43 15.91
N LYS A 206 4.27 0.51 15.40
CA LYS A 206 3.73 0.60 14.03
C LYS A 206 2.77 1.79 13.97
N VAL A 207 2.93 2.63 12.96
CA VAL A 207 1.97 3.68 12.63
C VAL A 207 0.92 3.10 11.69
N GLN A 208 -0.35 3.37 11.92
CA GLN A 208 -1.42 2.99 10.99
C GLN A 208 -2.13 4.24 10.47
N ILE A 209 -2.23 4.35 9.15
CA ILE A 209 -3.08 5.33 8.47
C ILE A 209 -4.40 4.63 8.17
N THR A 210 -5.51 5.23 8.55
CA THR A 210 -6.86 4.73 8.28
C THR A 210 -7.80 5.91 8.03
N THR A 211 -9.08 5.62 7.85
CA THR A 211 -10.13 6.62 7.76
C THR A 211 -11.15 6.41 8.86
N LYS A 212 -11.89 7.46 9.20
CA LYS A 212 -13.09 7.37 10.03
C LYS A 212 -14.10 8.43 9.60
N ASP A 213 -15.31 8.31 10.10
CA ASP A 213 -16.32 9.35 9.98
C ASP A 213 -15.88 10.61 10.76
N GLY A 214 -15.95 11.77 10.11
CA GLY A 214 -15.60 13.05 10.68
C GLY A 214 -15.80 14.20 9.70
N LYS A 215 -16.50 15.25 10.12
CA LYS A 215 -16.73 16.43 9.29
C LYS A 215 -15.40 17.13 8.95
N VAL A 216 -15.25 17.48 7.68
CA VAL A 216 -14.12 18.23 7.14
C VAL A 216 -14.55 19.66 6.87
N GLY A 217 -13.62 20.59 7.09
CA GLY A 217 -13.85 22.00 6.85
C GLY A 217 -14.19 22.75 8.13
N VAL A 218 -13.73 23.99 8.22
CA VAL A 218 -14.09 24.92 9.32
C VAL A 218 -15.61 25.18 9.36
N ASP A 219 -16.32 24.95 8.26
CA ASP A 219 -17.77 25.02 8.16
C ASP A 219 -18.50 23.67 8.30
N GLY A 220 -17.74 22.56 8.34
CA GLY A 220 -18.24 21.19 8.44
C GLY A 220 -18.94 20.67 7.17
N LYS A 221 -18.71 21.28 6.01
CA LYS A 221 -19.41 20.93 4.75
C LYS A 221 -18.51 20.33 3.67
N ASP A 222 -17.20 20.28 3.90
CA ASP A 222 -16.21 19.88 2.89
C ASP A 222 -15.97 18.36 2.82
N GLY A 223 -16.70 17.56 3.61
CA GLY A 223 -16.68 16.10 3.56
C GLY A 223 -16.95 15.43 4.91
N ASP A 224 -17.17 14.12 4.88
CA ASP A 224 -17.55 13.32 6.06
C ASP A 224 -16.50 12.25 6.44
N THR A 225 -15.37 12.22 5.75
CA THR A 225 -14.28 11.25 5.97
C THR A 225 -13.01 11.96 6.42
N ARG A 226 -12.46 11.53 7.55
CA ARG A 226 -11.21 12.05 8.13
C ARG A 226 -10.11 11.02 8.00
N LEU A 227 -8.94 11.44 7.49
CA LEU A 227 -7.72 10.63 7.60
C LEU A 227 -7.24 10.62 9.05
N VAL A 228 -6.90 9.43 9.52
CA VAL A 228 -6.46 9.20 10.90
C VAL A 228 -5.14 8.49 10.92
N VAL A 229 -4.24 8.94 11.77
CA VAL A 229 -2.97 8.31 12.07
C VAL A 229 -3.02 7.76 13.49
N LYS A 230 -2.84 6.45 13.64
CA LYS A 230 -2.77 5.76 14.93
C LYS A 230 -1.33 5.41 15.26
N GLU A 231 -0.87 5.80 16.44
CA GLU A 231 0.44 5.46 17.00
C GLU A 231 0.22 4.72 18.33
N GLY A 232 0.29 3.39 18.30
CA GLY A 232 -0.11 2.58 19.46
C GLY A 232 -1.57 2.84 19.84
N THR A 233 -1.80 3.36 21.04
CA THR A 233 -3.15 3.73 21.53
C THR A 233 -3.55 5.17 21.20
N LYS A 234 -2.62 6.00 20.70
CA LYS A 234 -2.90 7.39 20.34
C LYS A 234 -3.54 7.47 18.96
N THR A 235 -4.54 8.34 18.82
CA THR A 235 -5.25 8.59 17.57
C THR A 235 -5.14 10.06 17.22
N HIS A 236 -4.64 10.36 16.02
CA HIS A 236 -4.48 11.71 15.50
C HIS A 236 -5.33 11.88 14.25
N GLU A 237 -6.14 12.94 14.20
CA GLU A 237 -6.87 13.34 13.01
C GLU A 237 -6.03 14.31 12.18
N LEU A 238 -5.92 14.07 10.88
CA LEU A 238 -5.16 14.94 10.00
C LEU A 238 -6.05 16.09 9.53
N ALA A 239 -5.62 17.32 9.83
CA ALA A 239 -6.23 18.52 9.29
C ALA A 239 -5.97 18.63 7.78
N THR A 240 -6.95 19.18 7.08
CA THR A 240 -6.91 19.54 5.66
C THR A 240 -6.83 21.06 5.53
N MET A 241 -6.46 21.57 4.35
CA MET A 241 -6.51 23.02 4.08
C MET A 241 -7.92 23.62 4.16
N ASN A 242 -8.97 22.80 4.23
CA ASN A 242 -10.34 23.23 4.41
C ASN A 242 -10.72 23.46 5.88
N ASP A 243 -10.04 22.79 6.81
CA ASP A 243 -10.20 23.03 8.24
C ASP A 243 -9.61 24.40 8.61
N GLY A 244 -9.79 24.86 9.85
CA GLY A 244 -9.27 26.15 10.28
C GLY A 244 -9.86 26.66 11.59
N MET A 245 -9.93 27.98 11.74
CA MET A 245 -10.37 28.64 12.96
C MET A 245 -11.62 29.49 12.73
N GLN A 246 -12.43 29.59 13.77
CA GLN A 246 -13.62 30.43 13.81
C GLN A 246 -13.35 31.61 14.75
N PHE A 247 -13.67 32.81 14.31
CA PHE A 247 -13.52 34.04 15.08
C PHE A 247 -14.87 34.72 15.21
N ASP A 248 -15.30 34.91 16.45
CA ASP A 248 -16.54 35.61 16.77
C ASP A 248 -16.25 37.03 17.26
N GLY A 249 -17.25 37.90 17.14
CA GLY A 249 -17.23 39.26 17.66
C GLY A 249 -18.40 39.50 18.61
N ASP A 250 -18.55 40.72 19.09
CA ASP A 250 -19.68 41.09 19.94
C ASP A 250 -21.03 41.07 19.18
N ASN A 251 -20.99 41.01 17.85
CA ASN A 251 -22.19 40.97 17.00
C ASN A 251 -22.75 39.55 16.92
N SER A 252 -23.97 39.38 17.45
CA SER A 252 -24.66 38.08 17.41
C SER A 252 -24.84 37.56 15.97
N GLY A 253 -24.46 36.30 15.74
CA GLY A 253 -24.86 35.52 14.56
C GLY A 253 -23.92 35.55 13.36
N THR A 254 -22.82 36.30 13.39
CA THR A 254 -21.81 36.27 12.31
C THR A 254 -20.47 35.80 12.83
N VAL A 255 -20.05 34.62 12.37
CA VAL A 255 -18.75 34.03 12.72
C VAL A 255 -17.86 34.05 11.48
N ASN A 256 -16.67 34.65 11.61
CA ASN A 256 -15.66 34.60 10.57
C ASN A 256 -14.98 33.23 10.58
N LYS A 257 -15.19 32.46 9.53
CA LYS A 257 -14.59 31.12 9.38
C LYS A 257 -13.40 31.20 8.44
N LEU A 258 -12.20 31.07 9.00
CA LEU A 258 -10.96 31.13 8.24
C LEU A 258 -10.40 29.73 8.08
N LYS A 259 -10.27 29.28 6.83
CA LYS A 259 -9.56 28.03 6.54
C LYS A 259 -8.06 28.19 6.81
N LEU A 260 -7.34 27.08 6.99
CA LEU A 260 -5.88 27.08 7.06
C LEU A 260 -5.30 27.80 5.84
N ASN A 261 -4.18 28.50 6.04
CA ASN A 261 -3.51 29.33 5.03
C ASN A 261 -4.33 30.56 4.54
N GLN A 262 -5.41 30.95 5.24
CA GLN A 262 -6.07 32.25 5.01
C GLN A 262 -5.48 33.34 5.91
N LYS A 263 -5.48 34.58 5.40
CA LYS A 263 -5.07 35.78 6.15
C LYS A 263 -6.22 36.27 7.04
N LEU A 264 -5.98 36.36 8.35
CA LEU A 264 -6.82 37.16 9.25
C LEU A 264 -6.40 38.63 9.19
N THR A 265 -7.36 39.53 9.02
CA THR A 265 -7.13 40.98 9.08
C THR A 265 -7.89 41.55 10.28
N VAL A 266 -7.17 42.18 11.21
CA VAL A 266 -7.72 42.86 12.38
C VAL A 266 -7.34 44.34 12.29
N THR A 267 -8.32 45.24 12.18
CA THR A 267 -8.07 46.66 11.93
C THR A 267 -8.92 47.56 12.82
N GLY A 268 -8.32 48.60 13.40
CA GLY A 268 -9.01 49.69 14.10
C GLY A 268 -9.40 50.88 13.21
N GLY A 269 -9.19 50.79 11.89
CA GLY A 269 -9.60 51.78 10.89
C GLY A 269 -8.56 52.88 10.54
N ILE A 270 -7.57 53.14 11.39
CA ILE A 270 -6.46 54.07 11.09
C ILE A 270 -5.28 53.31 10.49
N THR A 271 -4.80 53.75 9.32
CA THR A 271 -3.68 53.12 8.58
C THR A 271 -2.35 53.85 8.72
N ASP A 272 -2.37 55.11 9.14
CA ASP A 272 -1.18 55.92 9.37
C ASP A 272 -0.71 55.75 10.82
N ASN A 273 0.36 54.98 11.01
CA ASN A 273 0.86 54.62 12.34
C ASN A 273 1.32 55.83 13.17
N ALA A 274 1.66 56.97 12.55
CA ALA A 274 2.05 58.18 13.27
C ALA A 274 0.87 58.84 14.01
N LYS A 275 -0.38 58.52 13.62
CA LYS A 275 -1.61 59.04 14.23
C LYS A 275 -2.16 58.14 15.34
N LEU A 276 -1.51 57.00 15.61
CA LEU A 276 -1.88 56.10 16.70
C LEU A 276 -1.10 56.45 17.96
N SER A 277 -1.75 56.33 19.12
CA SER A 277 -1.07 56.40 20.42
C SER A 277 0.02 55.34 20.49
N GLN A 278 1.22 55.73 20.90
CA GLN A 278 2.33 54.81 21.18
C GLN A 278 2.31 54.25 22.61
N ASP A 279 1.38 54.73 23.45
CA ASP A 279 1.14 54.21 24.81
C ASP A 279 0.22 52.97 24.82
N ASN A 280 0.40 52.13 25.85
CA ASN A 280 -0.33 50.87 26.05
C ASN A 280 -1.74 51.08 26.63
N ASN A 281 -2.67 51.56 25.81
CA ASN A 281 -4.01 51.93 26.26
C ASN A 281 -5.06 50.81 26.22
N ILE A 282 -4.79 49.70 25.53
CA ILE A 282 -5.69 48.55 25.43
C ILE A 282 -5.04 47.33 26.09
N GLY A 283 -5.69 46.80 27.13
CA GLY A 283 -5.36 45.51 27.71
C GLY A 283 -6.13 44.38 27.03
N VAL A 284 -5.46 43.24 26.86
CA VAL A 284 -6.05 41.99 26.36
C VAL A 284 -5.97 40.95 27.48
N ILE A 285 -7.11 40.37 27.86
CA ILE A 285 -7.20 39.40 28.97
C ILE A 285 -7.77 38.09 28.42
N ALA A 286 -7.01 37.00 28.53
CA ALA A 286 -7.48 35.67 28.19
C ALA A 286 -8.26 35.05 29.37
N ASP A 287 -9.34 34.34 29.06
CA ASP A 287 -10.15 33.62 30.06
C ASP A 287 -9.63 32.20 30.37
N GLY A 288 -8.62 31.73 29.63
CA GLY A 288 -8.07 30.37 29.74
C GLY A 288 -8.87 29.30 29.00
N THR A 289 -9.93 29.68 28.28
CA THR A 289 -10.76 28.77 27.48
C THR A 289 -10.81 29.21 26.02
N SER A 290 -11.58 30.23 25.67
CA SER A 290 -11.85 30.62 24.28
C SER A 290 -12.09 32.13 24.08
N THR A 291 -12.02 32.94 25.14
CA THR A 291 -12.34 34.38 25.08
C THR A 291 -11.12 35.24 25.35
N LEU A 292 -10.93 36.26 24.51
CA LEU A 292 -10.03 37.38 24.76
C LEU A 292 -10.87 38.64 25.00
N THR A 293 -10.85 39.18 26.22
CA THR A 293 -11.54 40.44 26.55
C THR A 293 -10.60 41.62 26.34
N LEU A 294 -11.03 42.60 25.54
CA LEU A 294 -10.31 43.85 25.32
C LEU A 294 -10.87 44.93 26.26
N ARG A 295 -9.99 45.68 26.94
CA ARG A 295 -10.38 46.78 27.84
C ARG A 295 -9.45 47.97 27.71
N LEU A 296 -10.00 49.16 27.88
CA LEU A 296 -9.22 50.37 28.07
C LEU A 296 -8.46 50.33 29.41
N ALA A 297 -7.25 50.87 29.43
CA ALA A 297 -6.50 51.10 30.67
C ALA A 297 -7.24 52.11 31.56
N LYS A 298 -7.12 51.95 32.89
CA LYS A 298 -7.74 52.90 33.84
C LYS A 298 -7.23 54.33 33.67
N ALA A 299 -5.98 54.48 33.23
CA ALA A 299 -5.38 55.76 32.84
C ALA A 299 -4.97 55.66 31.37
N ILE A 300 -5.56 56.51 30.53
CA ILE A 300 -5.26 56.60 29.10
C ILE A 300 -4.21 57.68 28.90
N LYS A 301 -3.15 57.37 28.16
CA LYS A 301 -1.98 58.24 27.92
C LYS A 301 -1.72 58.40 26.42
N GLY A 302 -0.87 59.36 26.07
CA GLY A 302 -0.39 59.53 24.69
C GLY A 302 -1.48 59.95 23.69
N LEU A 303 -2.57 60.55 24.18
CA LEU A 303 -3.60 61.14 23.33
C LEU A 303 -3.31 62.62 23.10
N ASP A 304 -3.39 63.04 21.85
CA ASP A 304 -3.33 64.46 21.50
C ASP A 304 -4.62 65.19 21.87
N SER A 305 -5.78 64.53 21.67
CA SER A 305 -7.09 65.12 22.00
C SER A 305 -8.18 64.07 22.21
N ILE A 306 -9.29 64.49 22.83
CA ILE A 306 -10.55 63.75 22.89
C ILE A 306 -11.65 64.68 22.38
N THR A 307 -12.47 64.18 21.44
CA THR A 307 -13.60 64.92 20.87
C THR A 307 -14.91 64.25 21.22
N PHE A 308 -15.86 65.02 21.75
CA PHE A 308 -17.21 64.58 22.07
C PHE A 308 -18.22 65.29 21.17
N GLY A 309 -18.96 64.52 20.37
CA GLY A 309 -19.86 65.05 19.33
C GLY A 309 -19.19 65.11 17.96
N ALA A 310 -19.85 65.76 17.01
CA ALA A 310 -19.40 65.85 15.61
C ALA A 310 -19.33 67.32 15.14
N GLY A 311 -18.53 67.56 14.10
CA GLY A 311 -18.38 68.88 13.48
C GLY A 311 -17.67 69.91 14.36
N ASP A 312 -17.79 71.19 13.98
CA ASP A 312 -17.05 72.29 14.60
C ASP A 312 -17.56 72.67 15.99
N THR A 313 -18.78 72.25 16.34
CA THR A 313 -19.39 72.48 17.66
C THR A 313 -19.10 71.37 18.67
N ALA A 314 -18.36 70.33 18.28
CA ALA A 314 -17.98 69.26 19.20
C ALA A 314 -17.16 69.81 20.36
N MET A 315 -17.38 69.29 21.57
CA MET A 315 -16.54 69.59 22.71
C MET A 315 -15.19 68.92 22.48
N LYS A 316 -14.10 69.68 22.66
CA LYS A 316 -12.75 69.18 22.47
C LYS A 316 -11.94 69.40 23.74
N ILE A 317 -11.23 68.35 24.16
CA ILE A 317 -10.14 68.42 25.13
C ILE A 317 -8.86 68.26 24.32
N ASP A 318 -8.04 69.30 24.27
CA ASP A 318 -6.77 69.33 23.53
C ASP A 318 -5.61 69.25 24.52
N GLY A 319 -4.87 68.14 24.48
CA GLY A 319 -3.71 67.90 25.34
C GLY A 319 -2.46 68.68 24.93
N ALA A 320 -2.33 69.01 23.64
CA ALA A 320 -1.20 69.76 23.10
C ALA A 320 -1.28 71.23 23.53
N THR A 321 -2.45 71.86 23.34
CA THR A 321 -2.68 73.26 23.77
C THR A 321 -3.15 73.38 25.21
N LYS A 322 -3.50 72.26 25.87
CA LYS A 322 -4.03 72.20 27.25
C LYS A 322 -5.32 73.01 27.42
N THR A 323 -6.21 72.94 26.43
CA THR A 323 -7.47 73.69 26.42
C THR A 323 -8.69 72.77 26.40
N ILE A 324 -9.82 73.31 26.85
CA ILE A 324 -11.14 72.72 26.70
C ILE A 324 -12.03 73.75 25.99
N SER A 325 -12.65 73.37 24.87
CA SER A 325 -13.47 74.28 24.05
C SER A 325 -14.88 73.76 23.82
N ASN A 326 -15.76 74.66 23.36
CA ASN A 326 -17.19 74.41 23.08
C ASN A 326 -17.95 73.83 24.29
N VAL A 327 -17.68 74.34 25.49
CA VAL A 327 -18.37 73.95 26.72
C VAL A 327 -19.56 74.87 26.99
N SER A 328 -20.76 74.32 27.10
CA SER A 328 -21.98 75.12 27.34
C SER A 328 -22.10 75.62 28.79
N LYS A 329 -21.66 74.83 29.78
CA LYS A 329 -21.74 75.18 31.20
C LYS A 329 -20.60 74.53 31.98
N ILE A 330 -19.97 75.30 32.86
CA ILE A 330 -18.96 74.81 33.82
C ILE A 330 -19.52 75.00 35.23
N THR A 331 -19.61 73.91 36.00
CA THR A 331 -20.07 73.90 37.40
C THR A 331 -19.06 73.17 38.29
N GLY A 332 -19.10 73.39 39.61
CA GLY A 332 -18.21 72.69 40.55
C GLY A 332 -16.86 73.37 40.80
N LEU A 333 -16.73 74.66 40.48
CA LEU A 333 -15.60 75.47 40.95
C LEU A 333 -15.55 75.45 42.47
N THR A 334 -14.40 75.12 43.06
CA THR A 334 -14.25 75.04 44.53
C THR A 334 -13.99 76.40 45.17
N ASN A 335 -13.49 77.37 44.41
CA ASN A 335 -13.36 78.76 44.87
C ASN A 335 -14.73 79.46 44.79
N THR A 336 -15.60 79.17 45.75
CA THR A 336 -16.94 79.76 45.80
C THR A 336 -17.02 81.04 46.63
N THR A 337 -15.98 81.35 47.41
CA THR A 337 -15.87 82.54 48.26
C THR A 337 -14.68 83.40 47.87
N LEU A 338 -14.77 84.71 48.06
CA LEU A 338 -13.60 85.60 47.93
C LEU A 338 -12.61 85.34 49.07
N PRO A 339 -11.29 85.34 48.83
CA PRO A 339 -10.32 85.31 49.91
C PRO A 339 -10.44 86.56 50.78
N THR A 340 -10.05 86.45 52.05
CA THR A 340 -10.06 87.58 52.99
C THR A 340 -9.06 88.67 52.59
N ASP A 341 -7.95 88.30 51.94
CA ASP A 341 -7.02 89.22 51.27
C ASP A 341 -7.08 89.00 49.75
N LEU A 342 -7.40 90.06 49.00
CA LEU A 342 -7.52 90.00 47.53
C LEU A 342 -6.16 89.79 46.85
N LYS A 343 -5.04 89.99 47.55
CA LYS A 343 -3.69 89.69 47.04
C LYS A 343 -3.44 88.20 46.81
N ASP A 344 -4.25 87.33 47.45
CA ASP A 344 -4.17 85.88 47.30
C ASP A 344 -4.89 85.37 46.03
N LEU A 345 -5.57 86.26 45.30
CA LEU A 345 -6.18 85.92 44.02
C LEU A 345 -5.11 85.64 42.97
N LYS A 346 -5.27 84.53 42.26
CA LYS A 346 -4.42 84.15 41.13
C LYS A 346 -5.02 84.68 39.83
N ALA A 347 -4.19 85.31 39.00
CA ALA A 347 -4.63 85.97 37.77
C ALA A 347 -5.29 85.01 36.75
N ASP A 348 -4.96 83.73 36.79
CA ASP A 348 -5.40 82.67 35.88
C ASP A 348 -6.45 81.73 36.48
N GLN A 349 -6.93 82.04 37.70
CA GLN A 349 -7.96 81.26 38.34
C GLN A 349 -9.35 81.78 37.96
N ALA A 350 -10.19 80.90 37.39
CA ALA A 350 -11.56 81.25 37.06
C ALA A 350 -12.36 81.66 38.32
N ALA A 351 -13.07 82.79 38.27
CA ALA A 351 -13.99 83.20 39.33
C ALA A 351 -15.39 82.61 39.11
N SER A 352 -16.06 82.20 40.18
CA SER A 352 -17.47 81.82 40.12
C SER A 352 -18.38 83.04 39.96
N GLN A 353 -19.58 82.85 39.36
CA GLN A 353 -20.58 83.92 39.25
C GLN A 353 -20.96 84.51 40.62
N GLY A 354 -20.95 83.69 41.68
CA GLY A 354 -21.20 84.14 43.05
C GLY A 354 -20.13 85.10 43.58
N GLN A 355 -18.85 84.82 43.33
CA GLN A 355 -17.76 85.73 43.71
C GLN A 355 -17.81 87.04 42.92
N LEU A 356 -18.08 86.96 41.60
CA LEU A 356 -18.23 88.16 40.78
C LEU A 356 -19.39 89.01 41.26
N ARG A 357 -20.52 88.37 41.62
CA ARG A 357 -21.67 89.03 42.21
C ARG A 357 -21.33 89.68 43.56
N ALA A 358 -20.62 88.97 44.44
CA ALA A 358 -20.20 89.51 45.74
C ALA A 358 -19.23 90.70 45.62
N LEU A 359 -18.43 90.75 44.55
CA LEU A 359 -17.59 91.91 44.23
C LEU A 359 -18.43 93.06 43.64
N ALA A 360 -19.40 92.77 42.77
CA ALA A 360 -20.27 93.77 42.15
C ALA A 360 -21.26 94.42 43.13
N GLU A 361 -21.54 93.75 44.25
CA GLU A 361 -22.39 94.27 45.34
C GLU A 361 -21.61 95.14 46.35
N LYS A 362 -20.28 95.32 46.19
CA LYS A 362 -19.42 96.21 46.99
C LYS A 362 -19.07 97.49 46.22
#